data_AF-A0A7Y8Y5G2-F1
#
_entry.id   AF-A0A7Y8Y5G2-F1
#
_cell.length_a   1.000
_cell.length_b   1.000
_cell.length_c   1.000
_cell.angle_alpha   90.00
_cell.angle_beta   90.00
_cell.angle_gamma   90.00
#
_symmetry.space_group_name_H-M   'P 1'
#
loop_
_entity.id
_entity.type
_entity.pdbx_description
1 polymer ?
#
loop_
_entity_poly.entity_id
_entity_poly.type
_entity_poly.pdbx_seq_one_letter_code
_entity_poly.pdbx_strand_id
1 'polypeptide(L)'
;MTRKEHWKNQLNNYTELIEKYKWKQEPMLELVKLFLTNGISELFFPSNSHAALGLSKFANYPLRTEHNMVFISYDQDEDIFKIYFYRGKKNDWLFKKETTVVEDKDINRIKYWLNLI
;
A
#
# COMPACT_ATOMS: atom_id res chain seq x y z
N MET A 1 17.04 0.74 6.96
CA MET A 1 16.66 1.26 5.63
C MET A 1 15.94 2.59 5.79
N THR A 2 16.23 3.56 4.93
CA THR A 2 15.53 4.83 4.84
C THR A 2 14.16 4.64 4.20
N ARG A 3 13.23 5.59 4.40
CA ARG A 3 11.91 5.56 3.74
C ARG A 3 12.04 5.44 2.21
N LYS A 4 12.99 6.18 1.62
CA LYS A 4 13.31 6.14 0.18
C LYS A 4 13.74 4.75 -0.29
N GLU A 5 14.57 4.06 0.50
CA GLU A 5 14.99 2.69 0.20
C GLU A 5 13.81 1.70 0.23
N HIS A 6 12.92 1.83 1.23
CA HIS A 6 11.73 0.99 1.30
C HIS A 6 10.82 1.15 0.06
N TRP A 7 10.62 2.38 -0.43
CA TRP A 7 9.86 2.63 -1.66
C TRP A 7 10.55 2.15 -2.92
N LYS A 8 11.88 2.31 -3.02
CA LYS A 8 12.66 1.73 -4.12
C LYS A 8 12.50 0.21 -4.17
N ASN A 9 12.48 -0.46 -3.02
CA ASN A 9 12.22 -1.89 -2.94
C ASN A 9 10.82 -2.27 -3.44
N GLN A 10 9.81 -1.41 -3.27
CA GLN A 10 8.46 -1.66 -3.81
C GLN A 10 8.45 -1.67 -5.34
N LEU A 11 9.11 -0.69 -5.96
CA LEU A 11 9.25 -0.63 -7.42
C LEU A 11 9.91 -1.92 -7.94
N ASN A 12 11.04 -2.31 -7.34
CA ASN A 12 11.76 -3.53 -7.71
C ASN A 12 10.88 -4.79 -7.53
N ASN A 13 10.13 -4.88 -6.43
CA ASN A 13 9.25 -6.01 -6.16
C ASN A 13 8.17 -6.16 -7.23
N TYR A 14 7.46 -5.06 -7.58
CA TYR A 14 6.42 -5.13 -8.61
C TYR A 14 7.00 -5.37 -10.00
N THR A 15 8.16 -4.80 -10.32
CA THR A 15 8.89 -5.14 -11.55
C THR A 15 9.23 -6.63 -11.60
N GLU A 16 9.71 -7.23 -10.52
CA GLU A 16 9.98 -8.68 -10.49
C GLU A 16 8.71 -9.51 -10.68
N LEU A 17 7.59 -9.15 -10.02
CA LEU A 17 6.29 -9.81 -10.19
C LEU A 17 5.83 -9.81 -11.65
N ILE A 18 6.03 -8.70 -12.35
CA ILE A 18 5.68 -8.56 -13.77
C ILE A 18 6.65 -9.34 -14.65
N GLU A 19 7.96 -9.07 -14.53
CA GLU A 19 8.95 -9.54 -15.51
C GLU A 19 9.28 -11.02 -15.34
N LYS A 20 9.43 -11.48 -14.09
CA LYS A 20 9.85 -12.85 -13.78
C LYS A 20 8.65 -13.78 -13.63
N TYR A 21 7.64 -13.35 -12.88
CA TYR A 21 6.48 -14.21 -12.57
C TYR A 21 5.31 -14.03 -13.54
N LYS A 22 5.38 -13.04 -14.46
CA LYS A 22 4.34 -12.76 -15.47
C LYS A 22 2.97 -12.44 -14.85
N TRP A 23 2.97 -11.91 -13.63
CA TRP A 23 1.74 -11.44 -12.98
C TRP A 23 1.37 -10.07 -13.55
N LYS A 24 0.08 -9.87 -13.80
CA LYS A 24 -0.48 -8.59 -14.27
C LYS A 24 -0.51 -7.57 -13.12
N GLN A 25 0.66 -7.06 -12.74
CA GLN A 25 0.84 -6.14 -11.60
C GLN A 25 1.26 -4.74 -12.03
N GLU A 26 1.16 -4.43 -13.32
CA GLU A 26 1.35 -3.08 -13.88
C GLU A 26 0.50 -2.03 -13.13
N PRO A 27 -0.77 -2.29 -12.77
CA PRO A 27 -1.56 -1.33 -12.00
C PRO A 27 -0.97 -1.03 -10.61
N MET A 28 -0.41 -2.03 -9.92
CA MET A 28 0.29 -1.81 -8.64
C MET A 28 1.59 -1.03 -8.82
N LEU A 29 2.32 -1.28 -9.90
CA LEU A 29 3.53 -0.52 -10.22
C LEU A 29 3.20 0.97 -10.48
N GLU A 30 2.16 1.26 -11.24
CA GLU A 30 1.68 2.62 -11.46
C GLU A 30 1.16 3.28 -10.18
N LEU A 31 0.46 2.53 -9.32
CA LEU A 31 0.05 3.02 -8.00
C LEU A 31 1.25 3.42 -7.12
N VAL A 32 2.32 2.61 -7.12
CA VAL A 32 3.55 2.95 -6.37
C VAL A 32 4.18 4.22 -6.93
N LYS A 33 4.24 4.41 -8.25
CA LYS A 33 4.73 5.64 -8.87
C LYS A 33 3.86 6.84 -8.49
N LEU A 34 2.55 6.70 -8.47
CA LEU A 34 1.62 7.73 -8.01
C LEU A 34 1.88 8.12 -6.54
N PHE A 35 2.15 7.14 -5.67
CA PHE A 35 2.48 7.39 -4.27
C PHE A 35 3.84 8.07 -4.07
N LEU A 36 4.78 7.88 -5.00
CA LEU A 36 6.04 8.60 -5.02
C LEU A 36 5.86 10.08 -5.34
N THR A 37 4.88 10.45 -6.19
CA THR A 37 4.67 11.84 -6.63
C THR A 37 3.65 12.62 -5.80
N ASN A 38 2.75 11.94 -5.07
CA ASN A 38 1.67 12.59 -4.31
C ASN A 38 1.97 12.83 -2.80
N GLY A 39 3.22 12.61 -2.37
CA GLY A 39 3.67 12.81 -0.98
C GLY A 39 3.32 11.68 0.00
N ILE A 40 2.62 10.61 -0.41
CA ILE A 40 2.45 9.40 0.44
C ILE A 40 3.83 8.86 0.84
N SER A 41 4.75 8.81 -0.13
CA SER A 41 6.08 8.23 0.08
C SER A 41 6.98 9.00 1.03
N GLU A 42 6.65 10.26 1.31
CA GLU A 42 7.37 11.12 2.24
C GLU A 42 6.86 10.96 3.67
N LEU A 43 5.64 10.46 3.86
CA LEU A 43 4.99 10.39 5.17
C LEU A 43 4.97 8.98 5.74
N PHE A 44 4.86 7.97 4.87
CA PHE A 44 4.58 6.59 5.28
C PHE A 44 5.63 5.61 4.78
N PHE A 45 5.77 4.50 5.51
CA PHE A 45 6.61 3.37 5.14
C PHE A 45 5.78 2.31 4.43
N PRO A 46 6.26 1.80 3.28
CA PRO A 46 5.67 0.68 2.61
C PRO A 46 6.27 -0.64 3.13
N SER A 47 5.52 -1.71 2.90
CA SER A 47 5.92 -3.09 3.14
C SER A 47 5.16 -3.99 2.18
N ASN A 48 5.69 -5.18 1.90
CA ASN A 48 5.02 -6.16 1.07
C ASN A 48 4.47 -7.28 1.95
N SER A 49 3.28 -7.76 1.60
CA SER A 49 2.80 -9.08 2.00
C SER A 49 2.32 -9.76 0.72
N HIS A 50 3.13 -10.66 0.17
CA HIS A 50 2.91 -11.25 -1.16
C HIS A 50 2.80 -10.12 -2.24
N ALA A 51 1.70 -10.06 -2.99
CA ALA A 51 1.44 -8.98 -3.95
C ALA A 51 0.88 -7.69 -3.33
N ALA A 52 0.46 -7.71 -2.06
CA ALA A 52 -0.18 -6.57 -1.44
C ALA A 52 0.86 -5.54 -0.94
N LEU A 53 0.56 -4.27 -1.15
CA LEU A 53 1.26 -3.12 -0.60
C LEU A 53 0.65 -2.77 0.76
N GLY A 54 1.40 -2.97 1.83
CA GLY A 54 1.08 -2.47 3.17
C GLY A 54 1.69 -1.10 3.41
N LEU A 55 0.91 -0.15 3.93
CA LEU A 55 1.35 1.19 4.34
C LEU A 55 1.16 1.37 5.84
N SER A 56 2.16 1.95 6.49
CA SER A 56 2.11 2.32 7.92
C SER A 56 2.92 3.58 8.19
N LYS A 57 2.60 4.25 9.29
CA LYS A 57 3.43 5.35 9.81
C LYS A 57 4.79 4.86 10.34
N PHE A 58 4.89 3.59 10.72
CA PHE A 58 6.08 3.01 11.35
C PHE A 58 6.73 1.95 10.47
N ALA A 59 8.05 2.02 10.36
CA ALA A 59 8.81 1.10 9.53
C ALA A 59 8.87 -0.31 10.13
N ASN A 60 8.87 -0.47 11.46
CA ASN A 60 9.26 -1.72 12.12
C ASN A 60 8.20 -2.24 13.09
N TYR A 61 8.24 -3.55 13.35
CA TYR A 61 7.47 -4.19 14.40
C TYR A 61 8.00 -3.78 15.79
N PRO A 62 7.14 -3.79 16.83
CA PRO A 62 5.71 -4.09 16.78
C PRO A 62 4.84 -2.89 16.35
N LEU A 63 5.39 -1.66 16.42
CA LEU A 63 4.67 -0.41 16.14
C LEU A 63 3.92 -0.41 14.80
N ARG A 64 4.49 -1.04 13.77
CA ARG A 64 3.84 -1.17 12.45
C ARG A 64 2.42 -1.72 12.55
N THR A 65 2.22 -2.77 13.37
CA THR A 65 0.95 -3.49 13.52
C THR A 65 0.12 -3.06 14.73
N GLU A 66 0.72 -2.37 15.70
CA GLU A 66 -0.02 -1.78 16.82
C GLU A 66 -0.82 -0.53 16.39
N HIS A 67 -0.45 0.07 15.26
CA HIS A 67 -1.10 1.26 14.71
C HIS A 67 -1.90 0.97 13.44
N ASN A 68 -2.59 2.00 12.95
CA ASN A 68 -3.37 1.91 11.73
C ASN A 68 -2.47 1.56 10.53
N MET A 69 -2.95 0.64 9.70
CA MET A 69 -2.34 0.27 8.44
C MET A 69 -3.35 0.34 7.30
N VAL A 70 -2.84 0.46 6.09
CA VAL A 70 -3.62 0.25 4.85
C VAL A 70 -2.96 -0.85 4.06
N PHE A 71 -3.73 -1.79 3.55
CA PHE A 71 -3.27 -2.80 2.60
C PHE A 71 -3.96 -2.58 1.26
N ILE A 72 -3.19 -2.58 0.18
CA ILE A 72 -3.70 -2.43 -1.18
C ILE A 72 -3.24 -3.62 -1.99
N SER A 73 -4.17 -4.35 -2.57
CA SER A 73 -3.88 -5.41 -3.53
C SER A 73 -4.62 -5.14 -4.83
N TYR A 74 -4.10 -5.67 -5.93
CA TYR A 74 -4.77 -5.65 -7.22
C TYR A 74 -5.20 -7.07 -7.57
N ASP A 75 -6.49 -7.23 -7.83
CA ASP A 75 -7.10 -8.46 -8.31
C ASP A 75 -7.02 -8.48 -9.85
N GLN A 76 -6.28 -9.46 -10.38
CA GLN A 76 -5.98 -9.55 -11.80
C GLN A 76 -7.13 -10.14 -12.62
N ASP A 77 -8.02 -10.90 -11.98
CA ASP A 77 -9.14 -11.55 -12.63
C ASP A 77 -10.32 -10.57 -12.73
N GLU A 78 -10.48 -9.73 -11.71
CA GLU A 78 -11.55 -8.72 -11.63
C GLU A 78 -11.13 -7.33 -12.14
N ASP A 79 -9.84 -7.09 -12.40
CA ASP A 79 -9.28 -5.79 -12.80
C ASP A 79 -9.64 -4.66 -11.81
N ILE A 80 -9.48 -4.95 -10.51
CA ILE A 80 -9.78 -4.00 -9.43
C ILE A 80 -8.72 -3.95 -8.34
N PHE A 81 -8.53 -2.77 -7.77
CA PHE A 81 -7.86 -2.57 -6.49
C PHE A 81 -8.79 -2.88 -5.33
N LYS A 82 -8.25 -3.60 -4.34
CA LYS A 82 -8.87 -3.87 -3.04
C LYS A 82 -8.05 -3.14 -1.97
N ILE A 83 -8.65 -2.12 -1.35
CA ILE A 83 -8.01 -1.28 -0.32
C ILE A 83 -8.63 -1.62 1.04
N TYR A 84 -7.82 -2.14 1.95
CA TYR A 84 -8.22 -2.55 3.28
C TYR A 84 -7.65 -1.62 4.34
N PHE A 85 -8.50 -1.19 5.27
CA PHE A 85 -8.11 -0.34 6.39
C PHE A 85 -8.08 -1.17 7.67
N TYR A 86 -6.88 -1.33 8.23
CA TYR A 86 -6.62 -2.12 9.44
C TYR A 86 -6.39 -1.20 10.63
N ARG A 87 -7.04 -1.51 11.76
CA ARG A 87 -6.87 -0.80 13.03
C ARG A 87 -6.07 -1.67 14.01
N GLY A 88 -4.78 -1.37 14.15
CA GLY A 88 -3.83 -2.15 14.95
C GLY A 88 -4.28 -2.46 16.37
N LYS A 89 -4.55 -1.45 17.21
CA LYS A 89 -4.95 -1.64 18.62
C LYS A 89 -6.17 -2.53 18.85
N LYS A 90 -7.04 -2.70 17.85
CA LYS A 90 -8.26 -3.53 17.95
C LYS A 90 -8.16 -4.84 17.17
N ASN A 91 -7.05 -5.05 16.44
CA ASN A 91 -6.88 -6.14 15.47
C ASN A 91 -8.07 -6.28 14.52
N ASP A 92 -8.60 -5.16 14.03
CA ASP A 92 -9.90 -5.11 13.39
C ASP A 92 -9.81 -4.55 11.96
N TRP A 93 -10.52 -5.20 11.03
CA TRP A 93 -10.62 -4.78 9.64
C TRP A 93 -11.92 -4.02 9.43
N LEU A 94 -11.82 -2.74 9.12
CA LEU A 94 -12.98 -1.86 9.22
C LEU A 94 -13.61 -1.53 7.87
N PHE A 95 -12.84 -1.60 6.77
CA PHE A 95 -13.36 -1.21 5.47
C PHE A 95 -12.53 -1.81 4.33
N LYS A 96 -13.25 -2.32 3.32
CA LYS A 96 -12.72 -2.69 2.02
C LYS A 96 -13.32 -1.73 0.98
N LYS A 97 -12.49 -0.97 0.28
CA LYS A 97 -12.89 -0.32 -0.98
C LYS A 97 -12.46 -1.21 -2.14
N GLU A 98 -13.35 -1.34 -3.11
CA GLU A 98 -13.06 -1.93 -4.41
C GLU A 98 -13.18 -0.84 -5.47
N THR A 99 -12.19 -0.74 -6.36
CA THR A 99 -12.15 0.29 -7.41
C THR A 99 -11.23 -0.12 -8.54
N THR A 100 -11.57 0.22 -9.78
CA THR A 100 -10.69 0.00 -10.93
C THR A 100 -9.52 0.99 -10.96
N VAL A 101 -9.69 2.17 -10.35
CA VAL A 101 -8.68 3.24 -10.28
C VAL A 101 -8.62 3.82 -8.88
N VAL A 102 -7.41 4.06 -8.37
CA VAL A 102 -7.18 4.79 -7.12
C VAL A 102 -7.14 6.29 -7.41
N GLU A 103 -8.13 7.02 -6.92
CA GLU A 103 -8.27 8.46 -7.16
C GLU A 103 -7.70 9.29 -6.00
N ASP A 104 -7.59 10.61 -6.17
CA ASP A 104 -7.11 11.53 -5.13
C ASP A 104 -7.93 11.45 -3.84
N LYS A 105 -9.24 11.21 -3.94
CA LYS A 105 -10.12 11.02 -2.76
C LYS A 105 -9.71 9.80 -1.92
N ASP A 106 -9.19 8.76 -2.57
CA ASP A 106 -8.71 7.55 -1.91
C ASP A 106 -7.35 7.78 -1.26
N ILE A 107 -6.46 8.47 -1.95
CA ILE A 107 -5.18 8.92 -1.41
C ILE A 107 -5.40 9.76 -0.14
N ASN A 108 -6.31 10.73 -0.18
CA ASN A 108 -6.63 11.58 0.96
C ASN A 108 -7.21 10.78 2.12
N ARG A 109 -8.07 9.78 1.83
CA ARG A 109 -8.60 8.88 2.84
C ARG A 109 -7.52 8.00 3.47
N ILE A 110 -6.58 7.47 2.68
CA ILE A 110 -5.42 6.72 3.15
C ILE A 110 -4.56 7.59 4.08
N LYS A 111 -4.23 8.82 3.65
CA LYS A 111 -3.48 9.80 4.47
C LYS A 111 -4.19 10.08 5.79
N TYR A 112 -5.49 10.33 5.74
CA TYR A 112 -6.29 10.59 6.94
C TYR A 112 -6.24 9.40 7.90
N TRP A 113 -6.51 8.19 7.40
CA TRP A 113 -6.53 6.97 8.20
C TRP A 113 -5.20 6.70 8.91
N LEU A 114 -4.08 6.78 8.17
CA LEU A 114 -2.75 6.51 8.70
C LEU A 114 -2.27 7.58 9.71
N ASN A 115 -2.94 8.73 9.77
CA ASN A 115 -2.66 9.77 10.75
C ASN A 115 -3.52 9.70 12.02
N LEU A 116 -4.56 8.87 12.05
CA LEU A 116 -5.31 8.59 13.27
C LEU A 116 -4.46 7.68 14.17
N ILE A 117 -4.16 8.13 15.41
CA ILE A 117 -3.35 7.41 16.42
C ILE A 117 -4.24 6.85 17.52
#